data_AF-A0A9P0YGU0-F1
#
_entry.id   AF-A0A9P0YGU0-F1
#
_cell.length_a   1.000
_cell.length_b   1.000
_cell.length_c   1.000
_cell.angle_alpha   90.00
_cell.angle_beta   90.00
_cell.angle_gamma   90.00
#
_symmetry.space_group_name_H-M   'P 1'
#
loop_
_entity.id
_entity.type
_entity.pdbx_description
1 polymer ?
#
loop_
_entity_poly.entity_id
_entity_poly.type
_entity_poly.pdbx_seq_one_letter_code
_entity_poly.pdbx_strand_id
1 'polypeptide(L)'
;MVVSKVKYEELRRQRVEDNQRRLEELCLSLLSQALKTVHSPKPSNKKKAKPRVTRTEVVRVRRSLRVAKTEAPVYKEVTYHEQVQPRRAACSRRDITNRVYASDERRAGAIEKAEKLEASLEAEYPRFVRPMLPSHVSGGFWLEKPSGKRWNNDIGR
;
A
#
# COMPACT_ATOMS: atom_id res chain seq x y z
N MET A 1 6.58 35.18 -40.00
CA MET A 1 6.37 35.15 -38.53
C MET A 1 6.94 33.86 -37.90
N VAL A 2 8.22 33.54 -38.11
CA VAL A 2 8.84 32.28 -37.61
C VAL A 2 9.90 32.54 -36.53
N VAL A 3 10.50 33.74 -36.53
CA VAL A 3 11.60 34.14 -35.62
C VAL A 3 11.19 34.14 -34.13
N SER A 4 9.93 34.45 -33.82
CA SER A 4 9.44 34.49 -32.43
C SER A 4 9.30 33.11 -31.78
N LYS A 5 9.01 32.06 -32.56
CA LYS A 5 8.89 30.68 -32.07
C LYS A 5 10.27 30.09 -31.75
N VAL A 6 11.26 30.38 -32.59
CA VAL A 6 12.66 29.95 -32.38
C VAL A 6 13.20 30.53 -31.07
N LYS A 7 12.96 31.82 -30.81
CA LYS A 7 13.33 32.49 -29.54
C LYS A 7 12.66 31.88 -28.30
N TYR A 8 11.42 31.41 -28.40
CA TYR A 8 10.73 30.74 -27.29
C TYR A 8 11.35 29.38 -26.96
N GLU A 9 11.66 28.58 -27.98
CA GLU A 9 12.28 27.27 -27.79
C GLU A 9 13.68 27.37 -27.16
N GLU A 10 14.43 28.42 -27.49
CA GLU A 10 15.73 28.71 -26.87
C GLU A 10 15.60 29.00 -25.37
N LEU A 11 14.68 29.90 -24.98
CA LEU A 11 14.40 30.19 -23.56
C LEU A 11 13.86 28.97 -22.81
N ARG A 12 13.13 28.09 -23.49
CA ARG A 12 12.66 26.83 -22.92
C ARG A 12 13.82 25.88 -22.64
N ARG A 13 14.78 25.75 -23.56
CA ARG A 13 15.99 24.92 -23.37
C ARG A 13 16.84 25.43 -22.22
N GLN A 14 17.09 26.74 -22.15
CA GLN A 14 17.83 27.36 -21.04
C GLN A 14 17.22 27.02 -19.67
N ARG A 15 15.89 27.12 -19.53
CA ARG A 15 15.20 26.74 -18.28
C ARG A 15 15.35 25.27 -17.92
N VAL A 16 15.40 24.38 -18.91
CA VAL A 16 15.59 22.94 -18.67
C VAL A 16 17.03 22.67 -18.22
N GLU A 17 18.01 23.30 -18.85
CA GLU A 17 19.43 23.19 -18.48
C GLU A 17 19.70 23.76 -17.08
N ASP A 18 19.13 24.92 -16.74
CA ASP A 18 19.25 25.51 -15.40
C ASP A 18 18.62 24.61 -14.33
N ASN A 19 17.49 23.98 -14.61
CA ASN A 19 16.86 23.02 -13.70
C ASN A 19 17.70 21.76 -13.51
N GLN A 20 18.35 21.28 -14.57
CA GLN A 20 19.27 20.13 -14.49
C GLN A 20 20.48 20.47 -13.62
N ARG A 21 21.09 21.65 -13.80
CA ARG A 21 22.20 22.12 -12.96
C ARG A 21 21.82 22.19 -11.49
N ARG A 22 20.65 22.77 -11.16
CA ARG A 22 20.14 22.80 -9.78
C ARG A 22 19.94 21.41 -9.19
N LEU A 23 19.52 20.44 -10.01
CA LEU A 23 19.36 19.05 -9.57
C LEU A 23 20.72 18.39 -9.27
N GLU A 24 21.73 18.69 -10.09
CA GLU A 24 23.11 18.20 -9.93
C GLU A 24 23.79 18.82 -8.70
N GLU A 25 23.60 20.12 -8.46
CA GLU A 25 24.09 20.82 -7.25
C GLU A 25 23.58 20.16 -5.97
N LEU A 26 22.33 19.67 -5.98
CA LEU A 26 21.74 18.93 -4.86
C LEU A 26 22.32 17.51 -4.69
N CYS A 27 23.22 17.06 -5.58
CA CYS A 27 23.97 15.80 -5.49
C CYS A 27 23.09 14.57 -5.18
N LEU A 28 21.85 14.55 -5.66
CA LEU A 28 20.85 13.56 -5.26
C LEU A 28 21.22 12.13 -5.65
N SER A 29 21.94 11.96 -6.75
CA SER A 29 22.44 10.66 -7.21
C SER A 29 23.41 10.04 -6.20
N LEU A 30 24.38 10.83 -5.72
CA LEU A 30 25.36 10.43 -4.71
C LEU A 30 24.68 10.11 -3.37
N LEU A 31 23.74 10.95 -2.93
CA LEU A 31 22.94 10.70 -1.73
C LEU A 31 22.13 9.40 -1.83
N SER A 32 21.51 9.15 -2.98
CA SER A 32 20.72 7.93 -3.19
C SER A 32 21.56 6.65 -3.10
N GLN A 33 22.82 6.70 -3.56
CA GLN A 33 23.76 5.57 -3.45
C GLN A 33 24.21 5.38 -2.00
N ALA A 34 24.51 6.46 -1.28
CA ALA A 34 24.87 6.41 0.13
C ALA A 34 23.74 5.84 1.01
N LEU A 35 22.47 6.13 0.71
CA LEU A 35 21.34 5.57 1.45
C LEU A 35 21.11 4.07 1.15
N LYS A 36 21.40 3.63 -0.07
CA LYS A 36 21.27 2.21 -0.46
C LYS A 36 22.29 1.31 0.23
N THR A 37 23.50 1.78 0.52
CA THR A 37 24.52 0.99 1.23
C THR A 37 24.17 0.80 2.71
N VAL A 38 23.49 1.78 3.32
CA VAL A 38 23.07 1.74 4.74
C VAL A 38 21.84 0.83 4.94
N HIS A 39 20.97 0.70 3.94
CA HIS A 39 19.71 -0.02 4.05
C HIS A 39 19.75 -1.41 3.39
N SER A 40 20.61 -2.30 3.92
CA SER A 40 20.39 -3.74 3.78
C SER A 40 19.42 -4.16 4.89
N PRO A 41 18.18 -4.59 4.58
CA PRO A 41 17.26 -5.03 5.61
C PRO A 41 17.71 -6.41 6.08
N LYS A 42 18.36 -6.46 7.25
CA LYS A 42 18.43 -7.71 8.02
C LYS A 42 17.00 -8.25 8.15
N PRO A 43 16.72 -9.52 7.80
CA PRO A 43 15.38 -10.07 7.86
C PRO A 43 14.86 -9.97 9.29
N SER A 44 13.89 -9.09 9.52
CA SER A 44 13.33 -8.88 10.84
C SER A 44 12.54 -10.13 11.24
N ASN A 45 12.89 -10.71 12.37
CA ASN A 45 12.21 -11.86 12.94
C ASN A 45 10.77 -11.43 13.33
N LYS A 46 9.81 -11.69 12.44
CA LYS A 46 8.39 -11.38 12.67
C LYS A 46 7.87 -12.26 13.81
N LYS A 47 7.91 -11.75 15.04
CA LYS A 47 7.29 -12.40 16.20
C LYS A 47 5.79 -12.60 15.92
N LYS A 48 5.35 -13.86 15.84
CA LYS A 48 3.93 -14.23 15.71
C LYS A 48 3.17 -13.76 16.95
N ALA A 49 2.05 -13.05 16.77
CA ALA A 49 1.20 -12.62 17.87
C ALA A 49 0.48 -13.84 18.46
N LYS A 50 0.61 -14.05 19.78
CA LYS A 50 -0.09 -15.14 20.48
C LYS A 50 -1.55 -14.75 20.73
N PRO A 51 -2.51 -15.68 20.61
CA PRO A 51 -3.92 -15.42 20.94
C PRO A 51 -4.11 -15.19 22.44
N ARG A 52 -5.17 -14.46 22.78
CA ARG A 52 -5.57 -14.14 24.17
C ARG A 52 -6.02 -15.42 24.88
N VAL A 53 -5.42 -15.73 26.02
CA VAL A 53 -5.77 -16.90 26.84
C VAL A 53 -6.33 -16.40 28.18
N THR A 54 -7.52 -16.88 28.56
CA THR A 54 -8.06 -16.66 29.91
C THR A 54 -7.30 -17.57 30.87
N ARG A 55 -6.69 -16.99 31.91
CA ARG A 55 -5.99 -17.75 32.94
C ARG A 55 -6.75 -17.66 34.26
N THR A 56 -6.95 -18.83 34.88
CA THR A 56 -7.56 -18.96 36.19
C THR A 56 -6.45 -19.27 37.19
N GLU A 57 -6.30 -18.45 38.23
CA GLU A 57 -5.31 -18.65 39.28
C GLU A 57 -5.99 -18.82 40.64
N VAL A 58 -5.46 -19.74 41.45
CA VAL A 58 -5.98 -20.04 42.79
C VAL A 58 -5.23 -19.16 43.79
N VAL A 59 -5.90 -18.12 44.30
CA VAL A 59 -5.26 -17.10 45.16
C VAL A 59 -5.78 -17.23 46.60
N ARG A 60 -4.88 -17.09 47.57
CA ARG A 60 -5.24 -17.06 49.01
C ARG A 60 -6.05 -15.81 49.31
N VAL A 61 -7.16 -15.96 50.02
CA VAL A 61 -7.98 -14.83 50.48
C VAL A 61 -7.18 -14.04 51.53
N ARG A 62 -6.81 -12.78 51.22
CA ARG A 62 -6.08 -11.90 52.15
C ARG A 62 -6.97 -11.63 53.37
N ARG A 63 -6.54 -12.12 54.54
CA ARG A 63 -7.10 -11.81 55.86
C ARG A 63 -6.01 -11.17 56.72
N SER A 64 -6.40 -10.32 57.69
CA SER A 64 -5.48 -9.50 58.49
C SER A 64 -4.39 -10.34 59.19
N LEU A 65 -3.16 -9.82 59.26
CA LEU A 65 -1.94 -10.47 59.80
C LEU A 65 -1.92 -10.73 61.32
N ARG A 66 -3.06 -10.69 62.02
CA ARG A 66 -3.09 -11.03 63.45
C ARG A 66 -2.97 -12.54 63.59
N VAL A 67 -1.74 -13.00 63.86
CA VAL A 67 -1.36 -14.41 63.98
C VAL A 67 -1.98 -14.99 65.26
N ALA A 68 -3.12 -15.65 65.12
CA ALA A 68 -3.60 -16.66 66.06
C ALA A 68 -3.80 -17.96 65.27
N LYS A 69 -3.59 -19.11 65.92
CA LYS A 69 -3.71 -20.48 65.36
C LYS A 69 -4.94 -20.55 64.44
N THR A 70 -4.74 -20.68 63.13
CA THR A 70 -5.84 -20.71 62.15
C THR A 70 -5.83 -22.00 61.36
N GLU A 71 -7.04 -22.45 61.02
CA GLU A 71 -7.34 -23.63 60.23
C GLU A 71 -6.87 -23.50 58.77
N ALA A 72 -6.99 -24.60 58.02
CA ALA A 72 -6.49 -24.72 56.65
C ALA A 72 -6.92 -23.56 55.74
N PRO A 73 -6.01 -23.04 54.89
CA PRO A 73 -6.28 -21.88 54.07
C PRO A 73 -7.40 -22.15 53.06
N VAL A 74 -8.42 -21.28 53.08
CA VAL A 74 -9.52 -21.29 52.09
C VAL A 74 -9.08 -20.48 50.87
N TYR A 75 -9.07 -21.12 49.71
CA TYR A 75 -8.72 -20.52 48.42
C TYR A 75 -9.97 -20.09 47.65
N LYS A 76 -9.83 -19.06 46.80
CA LYS A 76 -10.85 -18.70 45.81
C LYS A 76 -10.21 -18.66 44.42
N GLU A 77 -10.91 -19.21 43.44
CA GLU A 77 -10.52 -19.11 42.04
C GLU A 77 -10.79 -17.69 41.55
N VAL A 78 -9.76 -17.04 41.01
CA VAL A 78 -9.92 -15.72 40.41
C VAL A 78 -9.53 -15.80 38.94
N THR A 79 -10.48 -15.43 38.09
CA THR A 79 -10.27 -15.33 36.65
C THR A 79 -9.77 -13.93 36.30
N TYR A 80 -8.58 -13.83 35.72
CA TYR A 80 -8.06 -12.57 35.19
C TYR A 80 -7.98 -12.63 33.67
N HIS A 81 -8.33 -11.53 33.01
CA HIS A 81 -8.06 -11.36 31.59
C HIS A 81 -6.70 -10.68 31.42
N GLU A 82 -5.71 -11.40 30.92
CA GLU A 82 -4.41 -10.82 30.56
C GLU A 82 -4.63 -9.81 29.43
N GLN A 83 -4.59 -8.52 29.74
CA GLN A 83 -4.73 -7.44 28.76
C GLN A 83 -3.38 -7.19 28.08
N VAL A 84 -3.06 -8.01 27.08
CA VAL A 84 -2.01 -7.62 26.12
C VAL A 84 -2.64 -6.60 25.19
N GLN A 85 -2.30 -5.32 25.37
CA GLN A 85 -2.79 -4.22 24.53
C GLN A 85 -2.72 -4.60 23.04
N PRO A 86 -3.83 -4.52 22.28
CA PRO A 86 -3.78 -4.78 20.86
C PRO A 86 -2.89 -3.71 20.20
N ARG A 87 -1.85 -4.16 19.48
CA ARG A 87 -1.04 -3.27 18.64
C ARG A 87 -1.94 -2.61 17.60
N ARG A 88 -2.22 -1.31 17.81
CA ARG A 88 -2.73 -0.33 16.83
C ARG A 88 -3.42 -0.94 15.61
N ALA A 89 -4.55 -1.60 15.80
CA ALA A 89 -5.42 -2.04 14.71
C ALA A 89 -6.48 -0.96 14.47
N ALA A 90 -6.02 0.24 14.14
CA ALA A 90 -6.89 1.31 13.66
C ALA A 90 -6.22 1.93 12.44
N CYS A 91 -6.04 1.12 11.39
CA CYS A 91 -6.14 1.72 10.07
C CYS A 91 -7.56 2.29 10.02
N SER A 92 -7.69 3.61 10.09
CA SER A 92 -8.97 4.29 9.93
C SER A 92 -9.68 3.66 8.75
N ARG A 93 -10.83 3.04 9.02
CA ARG A 93 -11.63 2.34 8.01
C ARG A 93 -11.95 3.39 6.97
N ARG A 94 -11.31 3.35 5.80
CA ARG A 94 -11.50 4.34 4.74
C ARG A 94 -13.01 4.47 4.51
N ASP A 95 -13.57 5.67 4.60
CA ASP A 95 -15.01 5.88 4.43
C ASP A 95 -15.41 5.49 3.00
N ILE A 96 -16.09 4.34 2.88
CA ILE A 96 -16.55 3.79 1.60
C ILE A 96 -17.86 4.48 1.14
N THR A 97 -18.54 5.19 2.03
CA THR A 97 -19.86 5.82 1.81
C THR A 97 -19.82 6.92 0.75
N ASN A 98 -18.71 7.62 0.60
CA ASN A 98 -18.55 8.70 -0.38
C ASN A 98 -18.09 8.22 -1.77
N ARG A 99 -18.11 6.91 -2.02
CA ARG A 99 -17.63 6.35 -3.29
C ARG A 99 -18.67 6.52 -4.39
N VAL A 100 -18.53 7.59 -5.15
CA VAL A 100 -19.36 7.85 -6.33
C VAL A 100 -18.95 6.92 -7.46
N TYR A 101 -19.86 6.01 -7.85
CA TYR A 101 -19.73 5.22 -9.06
C TYR A 101 -20.53 5.87 -10.19
N ALA A 102 -20.02 5.78 -11.42
CA ALA A 102 -20.84 6.09 -12.59
C ALA A 102 -21.93 5.01 -12.77
N SER A 103 -23.05 5.39 -13.39
CA SER A 103 -24.09 4.42 -13.75
C SER A 103 -23.54 3.32 -14.66
N ASP A 104 -24.15 2.14 -14.58
CA ASP A 104 -23.69 0.94 -15.29
C ASP A 104 -23.66 1.15 -16.80
N GLU A 105 -24.65 1.86 -17.34
CA GLU A 105 -24.73 2.27 -18.75
C GLU A 105 -23.53 3.12 -19.16
N ARG A 106 -23.11 4.08 -18.33
CA ARG A 106 -21.95 4.94 -18.62
C ARG A 106 -20.65 4.14 -18.56
N ARG A 107 -20.55 3.18 -17.63
CA ARG A 107 -19.39 2.28 -17.53
C ARG A 107 -19.29 1.38 -18.77
N ALA A 108 -20.38 0.76 -19.17
CA ALA A 108 -20.43 -0.08 -20.37
C ALA A 108 -20.11 0.73 -21.64
N GLY A 109 -20.73 1.90 -21.81
CA GLY A 109 -20.47 2.75 -22.98
C GLY A 109 -19.02 3.27 -23.06
N ALA A 110 -18.35 3.47 -21.92
CA ALA A 110 -16.92 3.80 -21.91
C ALA A 110 -16.05 2.61 -22.34
N ILE A 111 -16.39 1.39 -21.92
CA ILE A 111 -15.69 0.15 -22.31
C ILE A 111 -15.87 -0.09 -23.81
N GLU A 112 -17.10 -0.03 -24.33
CA GLU A 112 -17.37 -0.23 -25.76
C GLU A 112 -16.62 0.77 -26.64
N LYS A 113 -16.55 2.05 -26.23
CA LYS A 113 -15.78 3.06 -26.96
C LYS A 113 -14.29 2.75 -26.97
N ALA A 114 -13.74 2.28 -25.84
CA ALA A 114 -12.34 1.89 -25.76
C ALA A 114 -12.03 0.66 -26.62
N GLU A 115 -12.92 -0.33 -26.67
CA GLU A 115 -12.80 -1.52 -27.52
C GLU A 115 -12.89 -1.16 -29.01
N LYS A 116 -13.81 -0.26 -29.39
CA LYS A 116 -13.89 0.27 -30.77
C LYS A 116 -12.61 0.99 -31.17
N LEU A 117 -12.01 1.75 -30.28
CA LEU A 117 -10.71 2.38 -30.51
C LEU A 117 -9.61 1.34 -30.67
N GLU A 118 -9.56 0.33 -29.80
CA GLU A 118 -8.62 -0.79 -29.90
C GLU A 118 -8.75 -1.51 -31.25
N ALA A 119 -9.97 -1.70 -31.76
CA ALA A 119 -10.22 -2.31 -33.06
C ALA A 119 -9.83 -1.41 -34.24
N SER A 120 -9.95 -0.08 -34.11
CA SER A 120 -9.65 0.89 -35.17
C SER A 120 -8.15 1.10 -35.42
N LEU A 121 -7.32 0.81 -34.43
CA LEU A 121 -5.87 0.99 -34.51
C LEU A 121 -5.22 -0.23 -35.22
N GLU A 122 -4.03 -0.09 -35.77
CA GLU A 122 -3.31 -1.21 -36.43
C GLU A 122 -2.70 -2.18 -35.40
N ALA A 123 -2.68 -3.48 -35.69
CA ALA A 123 -2.25 -4.54 -34.76
C ALA A 123 -0.72 -4.65 -34.60
N GLU A 124 0.04 -3.60 -34.95
CA GLU A 124 1.50 -3.58 -34.90
C GLU A 124 2.05 -3.84 -33.49
N TYR A 125 1.30 -3.41 -32.46
CA TYR A 125 1.70 -3.56 -31.06
C TYR A 125 0.62 -4.25 -30.21
N PRO A 126 1.05 -5.04 -29.22
CA PRO A 126 0.19 -5.68 -28.24
C PRO A 126 -0.53 -4.63 -27.38
N ARG A 127 -1.85 -4.74 -27.33
CA ARG A 127 -2.73 -3.80 -26.63
C ARG A 127 -3.84 -4.53 -25.88
N PHE A 128 -4.42 -3.82 -24.93
CA PHE A 128 -5.53 -4.30 -24.13
C PHE A 128 -6.32 -3.14 -23.53
N VAL A 129 -7.64 -3.30 -23.45
CA VAL A 129 -8.52 -2.42 -22.68
C VAL A 129 -8.69 -2.98 -21.25
N ARG A 130 -8.64 -2.11 -20.23
CA ARG A 130 -8.88 -2.48 -18.83
C ARG A 130 -9.67 -1.37 -18.10
N PRO A 131 -10.81 -1.69 -17.48
CA PRO A 131 -11.55 -0.71 -16.67
C PRO A 131 -10.80 -0.39 -15.37
N MET A 132 -10.77 0.89 -15.01
CA MET A 132 -10.09 1.36 -13.80
C MET A 132 -10.94 1.11 -12.55
N LEU A 133 -10.56 0.11 -11.76
CA LEU A 133 -11.07 -0.03 -10.39
C LEU A 133 -10.48 1.04 -9.45
N PRO A 134 -11.20 1.48 -8.41
CA PRO A 134 -10.70 2.49 -7.46
C PRO A 134 -9.44 2.10 -6.69
N SER A 135 -9.14 0.81 -6.54
CA SER A 135 -7.83 0.37 -6.03
C SER A 135 -6.66 0.78 -6.93
N HIS A 136 -6.90 0.93 -8.23
CA HIS A 136 -5.88 1.43 -9.17
C HIS A 136 -5.75 2.95 -9.12
N VAL A 137 -6.82 3.68 -8.76
CA VAL A 137 -6.87 5.15 -8.83
C VAL A 137 -6.58 5.82 -7.48
N SER A 138 -6.81 5.13 -6.37
CA SER A 138 -6.79 5.71 -5.02
C SER A 138 -5.74 5.08 -4.11
N GLY A 139 -4.95 5.90 -3.41
CA GLY A 139 -4.09 5.44 -2.31
C GLY A 139 -2.70 4.90 -2.72
N GLY A 140 -2.09 5.51 -3.74
CA GLY A 140 -0.84 5.05 -4.35
C GLY A 140 -1.16 4.25 -5.59
N PHE A 141 -1.13 4.91 -6.74
CA PHE A 141 -1.51 4.35 -8.04
C PHE A 141 -0.56 3.21 -8.44
N TRP A 142 -1.04 1.96 -8.39
CA TRP A 142 -0.30 0.78 -8.87
C TRP A 142 -1.14 0.05 -9.93
N LEU A 143 -0.67 0.08 -11.18
CA LEU A 143 -1.25 -0.69 -12.28
C LEU A 143 -0.44 -1.97 -12.49
N GLU A 144 -1.00 -3.09 -12.04
CA GLU A 144 -0.45 -4.40 -12.33
C GLU A 144 -0.75 -4.79 -13.78
N LYS A 145 0.25 -5.35 -14.47
CA LYS A 145 0.04 -5.90 -15.81
C LYS A 145 -0.84 -7.15 -15.72
N PRO A 146 -1.74 -7.39 -16.68
CA PRO A 146 -2.52 -8.61 -16.71
C PRO A 146 -1.59 -9.83 -16.84
N SER A 147 -1.64 -10.73 -15.85
CA SER A 147 -0.82 -11.94 -15.79
C SER A 147 -1.29 -13.07 -16.72
N GLY A 148 -2.37 -12.85 -17.48
CA GLY A 148 -3.09 -13.91 -18.19
C GLY A 148 -3.20 -13.79 -19.72
N LYS A 149 -2.67 -12.75 -20.38
CA LYS A 149 -2.55 -12.79 -21.85
C LYS A 149 -1.28 -13.59 -22.18
N ARG A 150 -1.43 -14.92 -22.31
CA ARG A 150 -0.44 -15.77 -22.98
C ARG A 150 -0.24 -15.17 -24.36
N TRP A 151 0.97 -14.69 -24.62
CA TRP A 151 1.38 -14.23 -25.93
C TRP A 151 1.42 -15.48 -26.80
N ASN A 152 0.36 -15.71 -27.58
CA ASN A 152 0.39 -16.76 -28.59
C ASN A 152 1.37 -16.29 -29.66
N ASN A 153 2.62 -16.71 -29.52
CA ASN A 153 3.61 -16.73 -30.58
C ASN A 153 3.24 -17.85 -31.57
N ASP A 154 2.10 -17.72 -32.24
CA ASP A 154 1.79 -18.51 -33.44
C ASP A 154 1.95 -17.58 -34.65
N ILE A 155 3.19 -17.16 -34.89
CA ILE A 155 3.61 -16.71 -36.22
C ILE A 155 4.21 -17.94 -36.87
N GLY A 156 3.44 -18.51 -37.81
CA GLY A 156 3.90 -19.61 -38.64
C GLY A 156 5.19 -19.24 -39.36
N ARG A 157 6.22 -20.04 -39.12
CA ARG A 157 7.28 -20.38 -40.07
C ARG A 157 7.83 -21.76 -39.73
#